data_AF-A0A377DF30-F1
#
_entry.id   AF-A0A377DF30-F1
#
_cell.length_a   1.000
_cell.length_b   1.000
_cell.length_c   1.000
_cell.angle_alpha   90.00
_cell.angle_beta   90.00
_cell.angle_gamma   90.00
#
_symmetry.space_group_name_H-M   'P 1'
#
loop_
_entity.id
_entity.type
_entity.pdbx_description
1 polymer ?
#
loop_
_entity_poly.entity_id
_entity_poly.type
_entity_poly.pdbx_seq_one_letter_code
_entity_poly.pdbx_strand_id
1 'polypeptide(L)'
;MVVMTALQRGVVRENSVLNTVPYRINGHEIKDVARYSELTLTGVLQKSSNVGVSKLALAMPSSALVDTYSRFGLGKATNLGLVGERSGLYPQKQRWSDIERATFSFGYGLMVTPLQLARVYATIGSYGIYRPLSITKVDPRFPVNESSRNPLFAPWCI
;
A
#
# COMPACT_ATOMS: atom_id res chain seq x y z
N MET A 1 -0.87 -3.77 1.59
CA MET A 1 0.37 -3.07 1.20
C MET A 1 1.27 -2.75 2.39
N VAL A 2 0.85 -2.01 3.43
CA VAL A 2 1.74 -1.72 4.59
C VAL A 2 2.32 -2.99 5.23
N VAL A 3 1.46 -3.98 5.53
CA VAL A 3 1.89 -5.27 6.09
C VAL A 3 2.86 -6.00 5.15
N MET A 4 2.60 -5.98 3.84
CA MET A 4 3.49 -6.57 2.83
C MET A 4 4.88 -5.91 2.86
N THR A 5 4.95 -4.58 2.89
CA THR A 5 6.22 -3.85 2.96
C THR A 5 6.99 -4.14 4.24
N ALA A 6 6.28 -4.25 5.37
CA ALA A 6 6.89 -4.53 6.67
C ALA A 6 7.46 -5.96 6.74
N LEU A 7 6.73 -6.95 6.21
CA LEU A 7 7.20 -8.33 6.07
C LEU A 7 8.42 -8.40 5.15
N GLN A 8 8.35 -7.78 3.96
CA GLN A 8 9.45 -7.78 2.99
C GLN A 8 10.75 -7.18 3.54
N ARG A 9 10.62 -6.19 4.42
CA ARG A 9 11.76 -5.52 5.06
C ARG A 9 12.21 -6.19 6.35
N GLY A 10 11.58 -7.30 6.76
CA GLY A 10 11.90 -8.00 8.00
C GLY A 10 11.61 -7.20 9.27
N VAL A 11 10.77 -6.15 9.18
CA VAL A 11 10.35 -5.36 10.35
C VAL A 11 9.48 -6.20 11.29
N VAL A 12 8.73 -7.12 10.71
CA VAL A 12 7.89 -8.09 11.40
C VAL A 12 7.99 -9.45 10.72
N ARG A 13 7.64 -10.49 11.46
CA ARG A 13 7.40 -11.85 10.98
C ARG A 13 5.90 -12.16 10.99
N GLU A 14 5.46 -13.17 10.27
CA GLU A 14 4.04 -13.54 10.15
C GLU A 14 3.34 -13.75 11.50
N ASN A 15 4.04 -14.37 12.46
CA ASN A 15 3.56 -14.63 13.81
C ASN A 15 3.78 -13.47 14.80
N SER A 16 4.19 -12.29 14.34
CA SER A 16 4.46 -11.16 15.22
C SER A 16 3.18 -10.63 15.84
N VAL A 17 3.28 -10.28 17.13
CA VAL A 17 2.23 -9.61 17.89
C VAL A 17 2.65 -8.17 18.12
N LEU A 18 1.81 -7.23 17.70
CA LEU A 18 2.03 -5.80 17.88
C LEU A 18 1.24 -5.33 19.10
N ASN A 19 1.88 -4.53 19.96
CA ASN A 19 1.15 -3.72 20.92
C ASN A 19 0.29 -2.70 20.14
N THR A 20 -1.02 -2.67 20.38
CA THR A 20 -1.97 -1.77 19.70
C THR A 20 -2.65 -0.80 20.65
N VAL A 21 -2.05 -0.53 21.80
CA VAL A 21 -2.51 0.53 22.71
C VAL A 21 -2.39 1.89 22.01
N PRO A 22 -3.44 2.74 22.06
CA PRO A 22 -3.40 4.09 21.50
C PRO A 22 -2.20 4.89 22.01
N TYR A 23 -1.62 5.72 21.13
CA TYR A 23 -0.44 6.52 21.45
C TYR A 23 -0.52 7.89 20.75
N ARG A 24 0.39 8.80 21.10
CA ARG A 24 0.44 10.15 20.53
C ARG A 24 1.71 10.39 19.73
N ILE A 25 1.58 11.12 18.63
CA ILE A 25 2.68 11.62 17.80
C ILE A 25 2.52 13.13 17.69
N ASN A 26 3.46 13.92 18.23
CA ASN A 26 3.42 15.39 18.17
C ASN A 26 2.07 15.99 18.62
N GLY A 27 1.46 15.41 19.67
CA GLY A 27 0.14 15.83 20.18
C GLY A 27 -1.08 15.21 19.48
N HIS A 28 -0.89 14.55 18.32
CA HIS A 28 -1.97 13.86 17.61
C HIS A 28 -2.17 12.44 18.15
N GLU A 29 -3.41 12.10 18.51
CA GLU A 29 -3.77 10.77 18.98
C GLU A 29 -3.97 9.81 17.81
N ILE A 30 -3.25 8.69 17.84
CA ILE A 30 -3.48 7.54 16.95
C ILE A 30 -4.23 6.47 17.74
N LYS A 31 -5.44 6.15 17.30
CA LYS A 31 -6.31 5.15 17.92
C LYS A 31 -7.10 4.36 16.87
N ASP A 32 -7.54 3.19 17.30
CA ASP A 32 -8.45 2.33 16.56
C ASP A 32 -9.90 2.62 16.94
N VAL A 33 -10.85 2.14 16.13
CA VAL A 33 -12.30 2.25 16.42
C VAL A 33 -12.64 1.51 17.72
N ALA A 34 -12.12 0.29 17.87
CA ALA A 34 -12.21 -0.50 19.09
C ALA A 34 -10.81 -0.69 19.69
N ARG A 35 -10.71 -0.64 21.01
CA ARG A 35 -9.43 -0.74 21.72
C ARG A 35 -8.98 -2.20 21.81
N TYR A 36 -7.75 -2.47 21.42
CA TYR A 36 -7.05 -3.74 21.60
C TYR A 36 -5.71 -3.49 22.25
N SER A 37 -5.31 -4.30 23.24
CA SER A 37 -3.97 -4.21 23.84
C SER A 37 -2.89 -4.67 22.87
N GLU A 38 -3.18 -5.74 22.14
CA GLU A 38 -2.28 -6.36 21.18
C GLU A 38 -3.05 -7.03 20.04
N LEU A 39 -2.43 -7.09 18.86
CA LEU A 39 -2.98 -7.78 17.69
C LEU A 39 -1.85 -8.49 16.93
N THR A 40 -2.15 -9.67 16.38
CA THR A 40 -1.33 -10.31 15.35
C THR A 40 -1.40 -9.52 14.04
N LEU A 41 -0.53 -9.79 13.06
CA LEU A 41 -0.63 -9.16 11.73
C LEU A 41 -1.99 -9.41 11.06
N THR A 42 -2.54 -10.62 11.21
CA THR A 42 -3.90 -10.94 10.75
C THR A 42 -4.94 -10.10 11.50
N GLY A 43 -4.79 -9.94 12.82
CA GLY A 43 -5.65 -9.09 13.63
C GLY A 43 -5.62 -7.62 13.21
N VAL A 44 -4.44 -7.09 12.85
CA VAL A 44 -4.27 -5.73 12.34
C VAL A 44 -5.10 -5.49 11.07
N LEU A 45 -5.11 -6.45 10.13
CA LEU A 45 -5.93 -6.37 8.93
C LEU A 45 -7.42 -6.58 9.24
N GLN A 46 -7.75 -7.61 10.05
CA GLN A 46 -9.13 -7.96 10.40
C GLN A 46 -9.86 -6.82 11.12
N LYS A 47 -9.16 -6.11 12.01
CA LYS A 47 -9.70 -5.00 12.80
C LYS A 47 -9.43 -3.63 12.18
N SER A 48 -8.72 -3.60 11.05
CA SER A 48 -8.27 -2.36 10.40
C SER A 48 -7.57 -1.42 11.40
N SER A 49 -6.61 -1.94 12.17
CA SER A 49 -5.95 -1.21 13.25
C SER A 49 -5.02 -0.14 12.70
N ASN A 50 -5.42 1.13 12.85
CA ASN A 50 -4.61 2.31 12.57
C ASN A 50 -3.33 2.30 13.40
N VAL A 51 -3.41 1.93 14.68
CA VAL A 51 -2.25 1.83 15.59
C VAL A 51 -1.25 0.80 15.08
N GLY A 52 -1.74 -0.36 14.63
CA GLY A 52 -0.90 -1.43 14.08
C GLY A 52 -0.15 -0.95 12.84
N VAL A 53 -0.86 -0.45 11.82
CA VAL A 53 -0.22 -0.03 10.56
C VAL A 53 0.67 1.21 10.73
N SER A 54 0.34 2.13 11.65
CA SER A 54 1.17 3.31 11.90
C SER A 54 2.49 2.93 12.58
N LYS A 55 2.49 1.96 13.51
CA LYS A 55 3.72 1.43 14.10
C LYS A 55 4.61 0.76 13.06
N LEU A 56 4.03 -0.04 12.16
CA LEU A 56 4.77 -0.63 11.04
C LEU A 56 5.40 0.46 10.15
N ALA A 57 4.65 1.51 9.82
CA ALA A 57 5.15 2.59 8.98
C ALA A 57 6.29 3.40 9.64
N LEU A 58 6.19 3.65 10.94
CA LEU A 58 7.23 4.38 11.69
C LEU A 58 8.52 3.57 11.88
N ALA A 59 8.42 2.24 11.87
CA ALA A 59 9.56 1.33 11.90
C ALA A 59 10.27 1.18 10.54
N MET A 60 9.74 1.80 9.48
CA MET A 60 10.31 1.80 8.13
C MET A 60 10.71 3.21 7.69
N PRO A 61 11.65 3.37 6.73
CA PRO A 61 11.89 4.67 6.12
C PRO A 61 10.63 5.16 5.40
N SER A 62 10.39 6.47 5.39
CA SER A 62 9.20 7.09 4.75
C SER A 62 9.04 6.71 3.28
N SER A 63 10.15 6.50 2.57
CA SER A 63 10.18 6.06 1.18
C SER A 63 9.63 4.64 0.96
N ALA A 64 9.56 3.79 1.99
CA ALA A 64 9.14 2.39 1.83
C ALA A 64 7.70 2.24 1.35
N LEU A 65 6.78 2.96 1.98
CA LEU A 65 5.36 2.95 1.58
C LEU A 65 5.15 3.71 0.28
N VAL A 66 5.91 4.79 0.05
CA VAL A 66 5.86 5.55 -1.20
C VAL A 66 6.26 4.67 -2.38
N ASP A 67 7.37 3.93 -2.26
CA ASP A 67 7.79 2.97 -3.29
C ASP A 67 6.75 1.87 -3.49
N THR A 68 6.25 1.27 -2.40
CA THR A 68 5.26 0.20 -2.49
C THR A 68 3.99 0.67 -3.19
N TYR A 69 3.38 1.77 -2.75
CA TYR A 69 2.14 2.29 -3.36
C TYR A 69 2.37 2.68 -4.83
N SER A 70 3.54 3.23 -5.17
CA SER A 70 3.91 3.54 -6.55
C SER A 70 4.08 2.28 -7.42
N ARG A 71 4.62 1.18 -6.87
CA ARG A 71 4.73 -0.12 -7.55
C ARG A 71 3.37 -0.74 -7.85
N PHE A 72 2.40 -0.58 -6.94
CA PHE A 72 1.01 -0.99 -7.16
C PHE A 72 0.22 -0.02 -8.07
N GLY A 73 0.84 1.09 -8.48
CA GLY A 73 0.28 2.01 -9.48
C GLY A 73 -0.53 3.17 -8.92
N LEU A 74 -0.45 3.47 -7.62
CA LEU A 74 -0.99 4.71 -7.09
C LEU A 74 -0.16 5.91 -7.57
N GLY A 75 -0.82 7.03 -7.87
CA GLY A 75 -0.17 8.21 -8.45
C GLY A 75 0.24 8.08 -9.92
N LYS A 76 0.01 6.93 -10.56
CA LYS A 76 0.25 6.69 -12.00
C LYS A 76 -1.08 6.71 -12.76
N ALA A 77 -1.09 7.29 -13.96
CA ALA A 77 -2.25 7.26 -14.85
C ALA A 77 -2.72 5.81 -15.11
N THR A 78 -4.01 5.63 -15.45
CA THR A 78 -4.56 4.32 -15.83
C THR A 78 -4.47 4.04 -17.33
N ASN A 79 -4.29 5.09 -18.13
CA ASN A 79 -4.01 5.04 -19.57
C ASN A 79 -5.12 4.32 -20.37
N LEU A 80 -6.37 4.49 -19.97
CA LEU A 80 -7.52 3.92 -20.69
C LEU A 80 -7.95 4.80 -21.88
N GLY A 81 -7.46 6.04 -21.95
CA GLY A 81 -7.85 6.99 -22.99
C GLY A 81 -9.27 7.53 -22.80
N LEU A 82 -9.80 7.45 -21.57
CA LEU A 82 -11.12 7.97 -21.24
C LEU A 82 -11.05 9.48 -21.00
N VAL A 83 -12.03 10.22 -21.53
CA VAL A 83 -12.16 11.66 -21.28
C VAL A 83 -12.43 11.87 -19.78
N GLY A 84 -11.66 12.77 -19.15
CA GLY A 84 -11.79 13.07 -17.72
C GLY A 84 -11.02 12.11 -16.79
N GLU A 85 -10.20 11.20 -17.33
CA GLU A 85 -9.33 10.36 -16.52
C GLU A 85 -8.34 11.21 -15.70
N ARG A 86 -8.17 10.88 -14.41
CA ARG A 86 -7.23 11.56 -13.50
C ARG A 86 -6.26 10.55 -12.90
N SER A 87 -5.03 11.00 -12.63
CA SER A 87 -3.99 10.21 -11.97
C SER A 87 -4.00 10.29 -10.44
N GLY A 88 -5.01 10.96 -9.86
CA GLY A 88 -5.08 11.21 -8.42
C GLY A 88 -4.09 12.26 -7.93
N LEU A 89 -3.91 12.34 -6.61
CA LEU A 89 -2.91 13.16 -5.93
C LEU A 89 -1.94 12.24 -5.20
N TYR A 90 -0.65 12.37 -5.47
CA TYR A 90 0.37 11.52 -4.88
C TYR A 90 1.53 12.35 -4.35
N PRO A 91 2.03 12.08 -3.13
CA PRO A 91 3.03 12.92 -2.50
C PRO A 91 4.38 12.84 -3.23
N GLN A 92 4.96 14.01 -3.53
CA GLN A 92 6.32 14.17 -4.08
C GLN A 92 7.31 14.74 -3.04
N LYS A 93 7.01 14.57 -1.75
CA LYS A 93 7.84 15.13 -0.67
C LYS A 93 9.03 14.23 -0.35
N GLN A 94 10.20 14.84 -0.18
CA GLN A 94 11.41 14.15 0.30
C GLN A 94 11.45 14.01 1.83
N ARG A 95 10.91 14.99 2.56
CA ARG A 95 10.87 15.00 4.03
C ARG A 95 9.45 14.77 4.51
N TRP A 96 9.32 13.94 5.53
CA TRP A 96 8.05 13.53 6.11
C TRP A 96 8.11 13.65 7.61
N SER A 97 7.11 14.28 8.22
CA SER A 97 6.90 14.22 9.66
C SER A 97 6.37 12.84 10.07
N ASP A 98 6.54 12.47 11.35
CA ASP A 98 6.05 11.18 11.86
C ASP A 98 4.53 11.05 11.76
N ILE A 99 3.79 12.14 11.92
CA ILE A 99 2.34 12.13 11.76
C ILE A 99 1.92 11.93 10.30
N GLU A 100 2.63 12.52 9.33
CA GLU A 100 2.40 12.26 7.91
C GLU A 100 2.73 10.80 7.56
N ARG A 101 3.81 10.24 8.10
CA ARG A 101 4.17 8.82 7.90
C ARG A 101 3.10 7.89 8.46
N ALA A 102 2.60 8.17 9.66
CA ALA A 102 1.53 7.41 10.29
C ALA A 102 0.25 7.48 9.45
N THR A 103 -0.21 8.67 9.11
CA THR A 103 -1.45 8.88 8.35
C THR A 103 -1.43 8.28 6.94
N PHE A 104 -0.26 8.26 6.29
CA PHE A 104 -0.06 7.60 5.01
C PHE A 104 -0.24 6.08 5.05
N SER A 105 0.03 5.47 6.21
CA SER A 105 -0.14 4.01 6.40
C SER A 105 -1.60 3.56 6.40
N PHE A 106 -2.53 4.42 6.82
CA PHE A 106 -3.97 4.15 6.81
C PHE A 106 -4.73 5.01 5.78
N GLY A 107 -4.02 5.53 4.77
CA GLY A 107 -4.63 6.00 3.52
C GLY A 107 -4.88 7.50 3.39
N TYR A 108 -4.39 8.34 4.31
CA TYR A 108 -4.45 9.80 4.16
C TYR A 108 -3.16 10.37 3.54
N GLY A 109 -3.26 11.56 2.94
CA GLY A 109 -2.12 12.20 2.26
C GLY A 109 -1.90 11.74 0.81
N LEU A 110 -2.85 10.97 0.26
CA LEU A 110 -2.97 10.66 -1.16
C LEU A 110 -4.45 10.66 -1.57
N MET A 111 -4.72 10.87 -2.86
CA MET A 111 -6.03 10.70 -3.46
C MET A 111 -5.91 9.77 -4.66
N VAL A 112 -6.83 8.84 -4.81
CA VAL A 112 -6.80 7.82 -5.86
C VAL A 112 -8.14 7.75 -6.56
N THR A 113 -8.16 7.37 -7.83
CA THR A 113 -9.41 7.05 -8.54
C THR A 113 -9.86 5.63 -8.21
N PRO A 114 -11.16 5.31 -8.31
CA PRO A 114 -11.64 3.94 -8.19
C PRO A 114 -10.94 2.97 -9.17
N LEU A 115 -10.60 3.42 -10.37
CA LEU A 115 -9.85 2.63 -11.36
C LEU A 115 -8.41 2.32 -10.88
N GLN A 116 -7.72 3.30 -10.29
CA GLN A 116 -6.41 3.04 -9.69
C GLN A 116 -6.51 1.99 -8.57
N LEU A 117 -7.53 2.09 -7.71
CA LEU A 117 -7.73 1.13 -6.64
C LEU A 117 -8.07 -0.26 -7.18
N ALA A 118 -8.90 -0.38 -8.22
CA ALA A 118 -9.17 -1.64 -8.89
C ALA A 118 -7.90 -2.30 -9.43
N ARG A 119 -6.99 -1.51 -10.03
CA ARG A 119 -5.66 -2.00 -10.48
C ARG A 119 -4.78 -2.50 -9.34
N VAL A 120 -4.80 -1.83 -8.18
CA VAL A 120 -4.09 -2.30 -6.98
C VAL A 120 -4.59 -3.68 -6.59
N TYR A 121 -5.91 -3.86 -6.46
CA TYR A 121 -6.49 -5.15 -6.09
C TYR A 121 -6.26 -6.24 -7.15
N ALA A 122 -6.27 -5.90 -8.43
CA ALA A 122 -5.89 -6.83 -9.50
C ALA A 122 -4.42 -7.29 -9.37
N THR A 123 -3.52 -6.38 -8.95
CA THR A 123 -2.10 -6.70 -8.70
C THR A 123 -1.93 -7.56 -7.44
N ILE A 124 -2.77 -7.36 -6.42
CA ILE A 124 -2.80 -8.24 -5.23
C ILE A 124 -3.28 -9.65 -5.63
N GLY A 125 -4.38 -9.74 -6.38
CA GLY A 125 -4.96 -11.02 -6.82
C GLY A 125 -4.06 -11.80 -7.79
N SER A 126 -3.11 -11.13 -8.44
CA SER A 126 -2.09 -11.76 -9.29
C SER A 126 -0.78 -12.07 -8.55
N TYR A 127 -0.77 -12.00 -7.21
CA TYR A 127 0.42 -12.20 -6.38
C TYR A 127 1.59 -11.28 -6.73
N GLY A 128 1.29 -10.02 -7.06
CA GLY A 128 2.28 -8.97 -7.31
C GLY A 128 2.59 -8.70 -8.78
N ILE A 129 1.90 -9.34 -9.73
CA ILE A 129 2.07 -9.06 -11.17
C ILE A 129 1.22 -7.85 -11.55
N TYR A 130 1.88 -6.70 -11.68
CA TYR A 130 1.25 -5.48 -12.19
C TYR A 130 0.91 -5.61 -13.68
N ARG A 131 -0.31 -5.25 -14.07
CA ARG A 131 -0.75 -5.20 -15.47
C ARG A 131 -1.46 -3.88 -15.76
N PRO A 132 -1.29 -3.31 -16.97
CA PRO A 132 -2.09 -2.16 -17.39
C PRO A 132 -3.57 -2.56 -17.47
N LEU A 133 -4.45 -1.59 -17.19
CA LEU A 133 -5.89 -1.79 -17.40
C LEU A 133 -6.19 -1.70 -18.90
N SER A 134 -7.18 -2.45 -19.36
CA SER A 134 -7.68 -2.36 -20.73
C SER A 134 -9.21 -2.42 -20.72
N ILE A 135 -9.82 -1.57 -21.54
CA ILE A 135 -11.26 -1.62 -21.88
C ILE A 135 -11.51 -2.34 -23.20
N THR A 136 -10.46 -2.62 -23.98
CA THR A 136 -10.52 -3.45 -25.17
C THR A 136 -10.15 -4.88 -24.82
N LYS A 137 -10.77 -5.83 -25.52
CA LYS A 137 -10.48 -7.26 -25.33
C LYS A 137 -9.02 -7.55 -25.65
N VAL A 138 -8.30 -8.14 -24.70
CA VAL A 138 -6.93 -8.60 -24.85
C VAL A 138 -6.94 -10.13 -24.89
N ASP A 139 -6.19 -10.74 -25.81
CA ASP A 139 -5.98 -12.19 -25.79
C ASP A 139 -4.99 -12.53 -24.66
N PRO A 140 -5.36 -13.38 -23.68
CA PRO A 140 -4.47 -13.74 -22.58
C PRO A 140 -3.17 -14.42 -23.02
N ARG A 141 -3.10 -14.95 -24.25
CA ARG A 141 -1.88 -15.55 -24.83
C ARG A 141 -0.85 -14.51 -25.26
N PHE A 142 -1.25 -13.26 -25.40
CA PHE A 142 -0.38 -12.14 -25.78
C PHE A 142 -0.53 -11.00 -24.77
N PRO A 143 0.07 -11.12 -23.58
CA PRO A 143 0.04 -10.04 -22.60
C PRO A 143 0.61 -8.75 -23.22
N VAL A 144 -0.09 -7.64 -23.01
CA VAL A 144 0.30 -6.31 -23.50
C VAL A 144 1.67 -5.95 -22.90
N ASN A 145 2.72 -6.01 -23.72
CA ASN A 145 4.12 -5.64 -23.47
C ASN A 145 4.82 -6.30 -22.27
N GLU A 146 5.58 -7.35 -22.56
CA GLU A 146 6.58 -8.00 -21.69
C GLU A 146 7.82 -7.14 -21.37
N SER A 147 7.93 -5.93 -21.92
CA SER A 147 9.04 -4.99 -21.65
C SER A 147 9.03 -4.39 -20.23
N SER A 148 8.04 -4.74 -19.40
CA SER A 148 7.91 -4.31 -18.01
C SER A 148 8.18 -5.42 -16.98
N ARG A 149 8.82 -6.54 -17.37
CA ARG A 149 9.45 -7.45 -16.41
C ARG A 149 10.57 -6.70 -15.69
N ASN A 150 10.22 -5.91 -14.68
CA ASN A 150 11.19 -5.45 -13.70
C ASN A 150 11.64 -6.71 -12.94
N PRO A 151 12.91 -7.12 -13.00
CA PRO A 151 13.40 -8.37 -12.39
C PRO A 151 13.16 -8.46 -10.87
N LEU A 152 12.72 -7.36 -10.25
CA LEU A 152 12.29 -7.28 -8.85
C LEU A 152 10.83 -7.74 -8.59
N PHE A 153 10.05 -8.08 -9.63
CA PHE A 153 8.73 -8.74 -9.52
C PHE A 153 8.83 -10.26 -9.79
N ALA A 154 9.97 -10.88 -9.44
CA ALA A 154 10.01 -12.33 -9.25
C ALA A 154 8.84 -12.74 -8.34
N PRO A 155 8.23 -13.91 -8.56
CA PRO A 155 7.00 -14.28 -7.88
C PRO A 155 7.22 -14.17 -6.37
N TRP A 156 6.33 -13.41 -5.72
CA TRP A 156 6.21 -13.34 -4.28
C TRP A 156 5.68 -14.70 -3.77
N CYS A 157 6.47 -15.76 -3.97
CA CYS A 157 6.28 -17.06 -3.35
C CYS A 157 6.81 -16.94 -1.93
N ILE A 158 5.87 -16.76 -1.00
CA ILE A 158 6.01 -17.26 0.37
C ILE A 158 5.87 -18.78 0.30
#